data_AF-A0A4P5W1E6-F1
#
_entry.id   AF-A0A4P5W1E6-F1
#
_cell.length_a   1.000
_cell.length_b   1.000
_cell.length_c   1.000
_cell.angle_alpha   90.00
_cell.angle_beta   90.00
_cell.angle_gamma   90.00
#
_symmetry.space_group_name_H-M   'P 1'
#
loop_
_entity.id
_entity.type
_entity.pdbx_description
1 polymer ?
#
loop_
_entity_poly.entity_id
_entity_poly.type
_entity_poly.pdbx_seq_one_letter_code
_entity_poly.pdbx_strand_id
1 'polypeptide(L)'
;MITLLMASHLAQAGTIEAWEARKFPADGETIAGEDGWVNGYDEDEWGGTESGNELWAFSYTDHNDDGRFGDGGAHDNWLVNAAEPVMQGAYTVTSWTNDNDAFGVVFGFDEGRYYMLLVCGEEGNDTSTQTCPISGLTTQAVALVEVTGAGASVIDSVEHGCTGGTELEFSIAMDDGQLVASYGRVELTMEVDTDFHLDGVGFYAYNDGFIDESGEDDGDSIYFRDPALVLQDEDDDEVADDSDNCEEEPNTDQADLDHDGIGSACDLSEETGGDDTGDTGSVDDTGDTGKGNGNGNGPGNGGITISHNDCGCDSAGAPGVGLLALAGLAALRRKRG
;
A
#
# COMPACT_ATOMS: atom_id res chain seq x y z
N MET A 1 -16.53 8.21 12.25
CA MET A 1 -16.97 6.79 12.32
C MET A 1 -17.00 6.27 10.89
N ILE A 2 -15.84 6.36 10.22
CA ILE A 2 -15.58 6.01 8.82
C ILE A 2 -14.30 5.14 8.78
N THR A 3 -13.38 5.38 9.72
CA THR A 3 -12.12 4.67 10.02
C THR A 3 -12.23 3.18 10.39
N LEU A 4 -13.39 2.52 10.26
CA LEU A 4 -13.51 1.09 10.53
C LEU A 4 -14.15 0.31 9.37
N LEU A 5 -14.50 0.97 8.25
CA LEU A 5 -15.04 0.27 7.07
C LEU A 5 -13.95 -0.21 6.12
N MET A 6 -12.88 0.55 5.91
CA MET A 6 -11.86 0.23 4.88
C MET A 6 -11.02 -1.00 5.24
N ALA A 7 -10.52 -1.09 6.49
CA ALA A 7 -9.81 -2.28 6.97
C ALA A 7 -10.68 -3.56 7.00
N SER A 8 -12.00 -3.43 6.85
CA SER A 8 -12.94 -4.56 6.75
C SER A 8 -13.38 -4.91 5.32
N HIS A 9 -13.25 -4.01 4.34
CA HIS A 9 -13.52 -4.32 2.92
C HIS A 9 -12.34 -5.05 2.28
N LEU A 10 -11.11 -4.61 2.56
CA LEU A 10 -9.89 -5.33 2.14
C LEU A 10 -9.76 -6.75 2.73
N ALA A 11 -10.51 -7.08 3.79
CA ALA A 11 -10.45 -8.38 4.44
C ALA A 11 -11.33 -9.45 3.77
N GLN A 12 -12.09 -9.11 2.72
CA GLN A 12 -13.06 -10.02 2.12
C GLN A 12 -13.13 -10.01 0.58
N ALA A 13 -12.56 -9.02 -0.11
CA ALA A 13 -12.43 -8.99 -1.56
C ALA A 13 -11.34 -9.94 -2.07
N GLY A 14 -11.55 -10.51 -3.26
CA GLY A 14 -10.53 -11.20 -4.04
C GLY A 14 -9.45 -10.23 -4.52
N THR A 15 -8.34 -10.79 -4.99
CA THR A 15 -7.25 -10.01 -5.60
C THR A 15 -6.64 -10.76 -6.77
N ILE A 16 -6.26 -10.01 -7.80
CA ILE A 16 -5.55 -10.52 -8.97
C ILE A 16 -4.14 -9.94 -8.97
N GLU A 17 -3.12 -10.80 -9.07
CA GLU A 17 -1.73 -10.37 -9.15
C GLU A 17 -1.48 -9.61 -10.45
N ALA A 18 -1.19 -8.31 -10.34
CA ALA A 18 -1.03 -7.38 -11.47
C ALA A 18 0.41 -7.33 -11.95
N TRP A 19 1.34 -7.32 -11.00
CA TRP A 19 2.76 -7.22 -11.26
C TRP A 19 3.56 -7.82 -10.13
N GLU A 20 4.67 -8.45 -10.52
CA GLU A 20 5.60 -8.97 -9.55
C GLU A 20 7.05 -8.90 -10.04
N ALA A 21 7.86 -8.08 -9.37
CA ALA A 21 9.30 -8.03 -9.58
C ALA A 21 10.03 -8.74 -8.43
N ARG A 22 9.98 -10.08 -8.42
CA ARG A 22 10.71 -10.92 -7.42
C ARG A 22 12.22 -11.04 -7.66
N LYS A 23 12.74 -10.55 -8.78
CA LYS A 23 14.13 -10.85 -9.18
C LYS A 23 15.07 -9.75 -8.75
N PHE A 24 15.43 -9.79 -7.47
CA PHE A 24 16.69 -9.18 -7.06
C PHE A 24 17.81 -10.16 -7.39
N PRO A 25 18.94 -9.68 -7.92
CA PRO A 25 20.09 -10.56 -8.14
C PRO A 25 20.66 -10.98 -6.78
N ALA A 26 21.50 -12.01 -6.76
CA ALA A 26 22.17 -12.43 -5.53
C ALA A 26 23.53 -11.72 -5.39
N ASP A 27 24.14 -11.82 -4.22
CA ASP A 27 25.57 -11.55 -4.00
C ASP A 27 26.04 -10.11 -4.33
N GLY A 28 25.25 -9.09 -4.01
CA GLY A 28 25.61 -7.67 -4.12
C GLY A 28 25.62 -7.13 -5.55
N GLU A 29 25.03 -7.87 -6.49
CA GLU A 29 24.85 -7.40 -7.85
C GLU A 29 23.83 -6.23 -7.90
N THR A 30 24.08 -5.26 -8.78
CA THR A 30 23.26 -4.06 -8.94
C THR A 30 21.87 -4.39 -9.46
N ILE A 31 20.83 -3.83 -8.85
CA ILE A 31 19.43 -3.97 -9.28
C ILE A 31 19.07 -2.95 -10.36
N ALA A 32 19.56 -1.72 -10.24
CA ALA A 32 19.23 -0.65 -11.18
C ALA A 32 19.63 -1.02 -12.61
N GLY A 33 18.71 -0.83 -13.56
CA GLY A 33 18.86 -1.20 -14.97
C GLY A 33 18.42 -2.63 -15.31
N GLU A 34 18.10 -3.46 -14.33
CA GLU A 34 17.57 -4.81 -14.52
C GLU A 34 16.04 -4.83 -14.30
N ASP A 35 15.32 -5.60 -15.11
CA ASP A 35 13.86 -5.83 -15.00
C ASP A 35 12.99 -4.55 -14.82
N GLY A 36 13.44 -3.40 -15.34
CA GLY A 36 12.71 -2.13 -15.31
C GLY A 36 12.96 -1.26 -14.07
N TRP A 37 13.85 -1.68 -13.17
CA TRP A 37 14.25 -0.89 -12.01
C TRP A 37 15.15 0.29 -12.40
N VAL A 38 14.90 1.44 -11.80
CA VAL A 38 15.65 2.70 -11.97
C VAL A 38 15.92 3.29 -10.60
N ASN A 39 17.14 3.77 -10.37
CA ASN A 39 17.55 4.46 -9.15
C ASN A 39 17.55 5.98 -9.35
N GLY A 40 17.33 6.71 -8.26
CA GLY A 40 17.43 8.17 -8.22
C GLY A 40 18.79 8.70 -7.81
N TYR A 41 19.67 7.83 -7.31
CA TYR A 41 21.02 8.18 -6.88
C TYR A 41 22.07 7.28 -7.56
N ASP A 42 22.88 7.86 -8.46
CA ASP A 42 23.86 7.12 -9.26
C ASP A 42 25.15 6.76 -8.50
N GLU A 43 25.48 7.48 -7.41
CA GLU A 43 26.75 7.26 -6.68
C GLU A 43 26.65 6.07 -5.73
N ASP A 44 25.48 5.83 -5.13
CA ASP A 44 25.20 4.69 -4.26
C ASP A 44 24.14 3.78 -4.86
N GLU A 45 24.62 2.64 -5.38
CA GLU A 45 23.78 1.68 -6.08
C GLU A 45 22.87 0.89 -5.11
N TRP A 46 21.83 0.26 -5.66
CA TRP A 46 21.02 -0.72 -4.96
C TRP A 46 21.50 -2.12 -5.30
N GLY A 47 21.73 -2.93 -4.27
CA GLY A 47 22.23 -4.30 -4.37
C GLY A 47 21.18 -5.34 -4.07
N GLY A 48 21.33 -6.52 -4.66
CA GLY A 48 20.56 -7.71 -4.29
C GLY A 48 21.34 -8.68 -3.41
N THR A 49 20.69 -9.36 -2.48
CA THR A 49 21.32 -10.40 -1.63
C THR A 49 20.38 -11.60 -1.44
N GLU A 50 20.96 -12.76 -1.15
CA GLU A 50 20.21 -13.99 -0.88
C GLU A 50 20.41 -14.41 0.58
N SER A 51 19.31 -14.57 1.30
CA SER A 51 19.31 -15.13 2.66
C SER A 51 18.31 -16.28 2.74
N GLY A 52 18.81 -17.48 3.01
CA GLY A 52 17.99 -18.70 2.97
C GLY A 52 17.58 -19.05 1.55
N ASN A 53 16.32 -18.75 1.18
CA ASN A 53 15.75 -18.91 -0.17
C ASN A 53 15.02 -17.61 -0.62
N GLU A 54 15.26 -16.51 0.06
CA GLU A 54 14.60 -15.23 -0.17
C GLU A 54 15.63 -14.26 -0.76
N LEU A 55 15.20 -13.49 -1.76
CA LEU A 55 15.99 -12.47 -2.42
C LEU A 55 15.58 -11.12 -1.86
N TRP A 56 16.56 -10.31 -1.49
CA TRP A 56 16.36 -9.03 -0.84
C TRP A 56 17.07 -7.93 -1.63
N ALA A 57 16.42 -6.78 -1.76
CA ALA A 57 17.04 -5.53 -2.18
C ALA A 57 17.51 -4.76 -0.95
N PHE A 58 18.67 -4.10 -1.05
CA PHE A 58 19.19 -3.20 -0.02
C PHE A 58 19.95 -2.05 -0.69
N SER A 59 20.17 -0.97 0.05
CA SER A 59 20.92 0.18 -0.44
C SER A 59 22.35 0.16 0.07
N TYR A 60 23.30 0.67 -0.73
CA TYR A 60 24.69 0.86 -0.32
C TYR A 60 24.97 2.28 0.22
N THR A 61 23.93 3.10 0.49
CA THR A 61 24.04 4.56 0.63
C THR A 61 24.89 5.01 1.80
N ASP A 62 26.05 5.61 1.52
CA ASP A 62 26.89 6.18 2.58
C ASP A 62 26.47 7.60 2.99
N HIS A 63 26.95 8.06 4.16
CA HIS A 63 26.57 9.30 4.86
C HIS A 63 26.92 10.63 4.13
N ASN A 64 26.77 10.71 2.81
CA ASN A 64 27.07 11.89 2.01
C ASN A 64 25.88 12.89 1.92
N ASP A 65 25.37 13.31 3.08
CA ASP A 65 24.28 14.30 3.17
C ASP A 65 24.75 15.73 2.81
N ASP A 66 24.87 16.03 1.51
CA ASP A 66 25.08 17.40 1.03
C ASP A 66 24.05 17.94 0.02
N GLY A 67 23.01 17.13 -0.26
CA GLY A 67 22.02 17.39 -1.31
C GLY A 67 20.63 17.86 -0.86
N ARG A 68 19.68 17.84 -1.79
CA ARG A 68 18.24 18.02 -1.58
C ARG A 68 17.50 17.07 -2.52
N PHE A 69 16.22 16.81 -2.23
CA PHE A 69 15.34 16.14 -3.18
C PHE A 69 15.34 16.83 -4.55
N GLY A 70 15.49 16.04 -5.60
CA GLY A 70 15.54 16.43 -7.00
C GLY A 70 16.94 16.77 -7.54
N ASP A 71 17.98 16.74 -6.71
CA ASP A 71 19.36 17.02 -7.14
C ASP A 71 20.11 15.75 -7.59
N GLY A 72 19.52 14.56 -7.40
CA GLY A 72 20.10 13.26 -7.76
C GLY A 72 21.17 12.77 -6.79
N GLY A 73 21.11 13.22 -5.53
CA GLY A 73 22.01 12.82 -4.44
C GLY A 73 21.34 11.87 -3.44
N ALA A 74 21.90 11.71 -2.23
CA ALA A 74 21.38 10.80 -1.19
C ALA A 74 19.89 10.99 -0.84
N HIS A 75 19.38 12.22 -0.90
CA HIS A 75 17.94 12.48 -0.67
C HIS A 75 17.04 11.81 -1.72
N ASP A 76 17.57 11.55 -2.92
CA ASP A 76 16.91 10.89 -4.04
C ASP A 76 17.28 9.40 -4.12
N ASN A 77 17.74 8.79 -3.03
CA ASN A 77 18.03 7.36 -3.00
C ASN A 77 16.74 6.51 -2.92
N TRP A 78 15.96 6.58 -3.99
CA TRP A 78 14.86 5.69 -4.30
C TRP A 78 15.28 4.69 -5.37
N LEU A 79 14.65 3.52 -5.35
CA LEU A 79 14.71 2.51 -6.39
C LEU A 79 13.28 2.18 -6.83
N VAL A 80 12.92 2.53 -8.06
CA VAL A 80 11.54 2.48 -8.56
C VAL A 80 11.45 1.62 -9.82
N ASN A 81 10.40 0.83 -9.92
CA ASN A 81 10.00 0.14 -11.13
C ASN A 81 8.77 0.85 -11.72
N ALA A 82 8.74 1.05 -13.03
CA ALA A 82 7.63 1.68 -13.73
C ALA A 82 6.40 0.75 -13.85
N ALA A 83 6.07 -0.01 -12.79
CA ALA A 83 5.00 -1.00 -12.73
C ALA A 83 3.70 -0.52 -13.39
N GLU A 84 2.91 -1.47 -13.90
CA GLU A 84 1.66 -1.16 -14.60
C GLU A 84 0.72 -0.32 -13.71
N PRO A 85 0.03 0.71 -14.26
CA PRO A 85 -0.86 1.55 -13.48
C PRO A 85 -2.04 0.77 -12.90
N VAL A 86 -2.27 0.88 -11.59
CA VAL A 86 -3.41 0.28 -10.87
C VAL A 86 -4.30 1.37 -10.27
N MET A 87 -5.59 1.40 -10.61
CA MET A 87 -6.52 2.40 -10.03
C MET A 87 -7.14 1.88 -8.73
N GLN A 88 -7.48 0.59 -8.69
CA GLN A 88 -8.02 -0.08 -7.51
C GLN A 88 -7.23 -1.34 -7.17
N GLY A 89 -6.72 -1.39 -5.94
CA GLY A 89 -5.84 -2.48 -5.51
C GLY A 89 -4.81 -2.04 -4.48
N ALA A 90 -3.69 -2.77 -4.40
CA ALA A 90 -2.66 -2.50 -3.41
C ALA A 90 -1.24 -2.80 -3.89
N TYR A 91 -0.29 -1.99 -3.43
CA TYR A 91 1.14 -2.27 -3.50
C TYR A 91 1.62 -2.73 -2.12
N THR A 92 2.18 -3.94 -2.04
CA THR A 92 2.68 -4.52 -0.79
C THR A 92 4.17 -4.83 -0.87
N VAL A 93 4.90 -4.61 0.22
CA VAL A 93 6.33 -4.91 0.34
C VAL A 93 6.63 -5.42 1.73
N THR A 94 7.47 -6.44 1.83
CA THR A 94 8.06 -6.84 3.12
C THR A 94 9.41 -6.19 3.29
N SER A 95 9.63 -5.59 4.45
CA SER A 95 10.90 -5.02 4.86
C SER A 95 11.44 -5.71 6.11
N TRP A 96 12.74 -5.72 6.25
CA TRP A 96 13.43 -6.05 7.49
C TRP A 96 14.59 -5.08 7.66
N THR A 97 14.78 -4.56 8.87
CA THR A 97 15.90 -3.68 9.16
C THR A 97 16.50 -4.03 10.52
N ASN A 98 17.82 -4.08 10.60
CA ASN A 98 18.59 -3.98 11.85
C ASN A 98 19.17 -2.58 12.06
N ASP A 99 18.98 -1.70 11.09
CA ASP A 99 19.42 -0.32 11.13
C ASP A 99 18.40 0.60 11.82
N ASN A 100 18.88 1.78 12.21
CA ASN A 100 18.10 2.86 12.75
C ASN A 100 17.93 4.03 11.76
N ASP A 101 18.28 3.84 10.49
CA ASP A 101 18.13 4.85 9.45
C ASP A 101 16.71 4.98 8.87
N ALA A 102 16.50 6.02 8.06
CA ALA A 102 15.21 6.28 7.45
C ALA A 102 15.01 5.43 6.19
N PHE A 103 13.81 4.89 6.05
CA PHE A 103 13.45 4.04 4.92
C PHE A 103 11.96 4.07 4.64
N GLY A 104 11.55 3.49 3.52
CA GLY A 104 10.15 3.42 3.19
C GLY A 104 9.90 2.87 1.80
N VAL A 105 8.70 3.15 1.31
CA VAL A 105 8.27 2.76 -0.02
C VAL A 105 7.89 3.99 -0.84
N VAL A 106 8.14 3.92 -2.14
CA VAL A 106 7.80 4.95 -3.15
C VAL A 106 6.63 4.45 -3.99
N PHE A 107 5.75 5.36 -4.39
CA PHE A 107 4.61 5.08 -5.28
C PHE A 107 4.13 6.34 -6.00
N GLY A 108 3.37 6.16 -7.08
CA GLY A 108 2.81 7.24 -7.89
C GLY A 108 3.90 8.07 -8.58
N PHE A 109 4.94 7.42 -9.11
CA PHE A 109 6.12 8.10 -9.64
C PHE A 109 5.91 8.55 -11.09
N ASP A 110 5.88 9.87 -11.30
CA ASP A 110 5.77 10.53 -12.62
C ASP A 110 6.74 11.71 -12.74
N GLU A 111 7.74 11.58 -13.61
CA GLU A 111 8.70 12.61 -14.08
C GLU A 111 8.94 13.82 -13.12
N GLY A 112 9.33 13.54 -11.87
CA GLY A 112 9.67 14.57 -10.87
C GLY A 112 8.59 14.87 -9.83
N ARG A 113 7.54 14.06 -9.75
CA ARG A 113 6.59 13.97 -8.64
C ARG A 113 6.43 12.51 -8.22
N TYR A 114 6.43 12.24 -6.92
CA TYR A 114 6.13 10.92 -6.37
C TYR A 114 5.71 11.05 -4.91
N TYR A 115 5.22 9.95 -4.35
CA TYR A 115 4.82 9.86 -2.95
C TYR A 115 5.66 8.84 -2.22
N MET A 116 5.80 9.03 -0.91
CA MET A 116 6.50 8.10 -0.04
C MET A 116 5.71 7.85 1.23
N LEU A 117 5.66 6.59 1.65
CA LEU A 117 5.43 6.26 3.05
C LEU A 117 6.79 6.09 3.70
N LEU A 118 7.22 7.14 4.41
CA LEU A 118 8.53 7.24 5.04
C LEU A 118 8.44 6.86 6.52
N VAL A 119 9.36 6.01 6.96
CA VAL A 119 9.65 5.73 8.36
C VAL A 119 10.97 6.44 8.68
N CYS A 120 10.91 7.47 9.50
CA CYS A 120 12.10 8.13 10.00
C CYS A 120 12.85 7.18 10.96
N GLY A 121 14.17 7.15 10.79
CA GLY A 121 15.07 6.41 11.64
C GLY A 121 15.26 7.01 13.05
N GLU A 122 15.48 6.16 14.06
CA GLU A 122 15.75 6.58 15.44
C GLU A 122 17.18 7.13 15.58
N GLU A 123 17.32 8.35 16.12
CA GLU A 123 18.63 8.91 16.45
C GLU A 123 19.34 7.97 17.45
N GLY A 124 20.42 7.32 17.01
CA GLY A 124 21.39 6.74 17.92
C GLY A 124 22.01 7.83 18.82
N ASN A 125 22.96 7.44 19.68
CA ASN A 125 23.73 8.42 20.45
C ASN A 125 24.68 9.29 19.58
N ASP A 126 24.62 9.12 18.26
CA ASP A 126 25.38 9.91 17.30
C ASP A 126 24.59 11.18 16.93
N THR A 127 25.03 12.29 17.50
CA THR A 127 24.37 13.60 17.37
C THR A 127 24.74 14.34 16.07
N SER A 128 25.34 13.67 15.09
CA SER A 128 26.02 14.32 13.97
C SER A 128 25.30 14.28 12.62
N THR A 129 24.34 13.37 12.41
CA THR A 129 23.59 13.26 11.15
C THR A 129 22.08 13.24 11.41
N GLN A 130 21.33 13.96 10.57
CA GLN A 130 19.88 13.99 10.66
C GLN A 130 19.35 12.67 10.05
N THR A 131 18.92 11.72 10.89
CA THR A 131 18.44 10.39 10.42
C THR A 131 17.16 10.46 9.58
N CYS A 132 16.42 11.58 9.60
CA CYS A 132 15.25 11.78 8.75
C CYS A 132 15.45 12.89 7.70
N PRO A 133 15.30 12.60 6.40
CA PRO A 133 15.57 13.56 5.31
C PRO A 133 14.52 14.68 5.20
N ILE A 134 13.42 14.60 5.97
CA ILE A 134 12.33 15.57 5.93
C ILE A 134 12.45 16.53 7.11
N SER A 135 12.71 17.79 6.80
CA SER A 135 12.76 18.86 7.80
C SER A 135 11.44 18.98 8.57
N GLY A 136 11.51 18.89 9.90
CA GLY A 136 10.37 19.08 10.80
C GLY A 136 9.70 17.79 11.27
N LEU A 137 10.10 16.63 10.76
CA LEU A 137 9.77 15.34 11.34
C LEU A 137 10.70 15.00 12.51
N THR A 138 10.22 14.17 13.43
CA THR A 138 11.03 13.59 14.51
C THR A 138 11.70 12.31 14.02
N THR A 139 12.66 11.81 14.80
CA THR A 139 13.36 10.55 14.57
C THR A 139 12.51 9.30 14.88
N GLN A 140 11.21 9.46 15.09
CA GLN A 140 10.27 8.35 15.27
C GLN A 140 8.97 8.59 14.49
N ALA A 141 9.01 9.44 13.46
CA ALA A 141 7.84 9.72 12.65
C ALA A 141 7.66 8.66 11.56
N VAL A 142 6.44 8.21 11.37
CA VAL A 142 5.98 7.63 10.10
C VAL A 142 5.19 8.72 9.40
N ALA A 143 5.54 9.02 8.16
CA ALA A 143 4.97 10.13 7.41
C ALA A 143 4.62 9.73 5.99
N LEU A 144 3.45 10.19 5.55
CA LEU A 144 3.06 10.22 4.16
C LEU A 144 3.55 11.53 3.55
N VAL A 145 4.38 11.45 2.52
CA VAL A 145 5.13 12.58 1.97
C VAL A 145 4.89 12.66 0.47
N GLU A 146 4.66 13.86 -0.03
CA GLU A 146 4.73 14.17 -1.45
C GLU A 146 6.10 14.79 -1.75
N VAL A 147 6.78 14.28 -2.77
CA VAL A 147 8.02 14.84 -3.29
C VAL A 147 7.78 15.42 -4.67
N THR A 148 8.32 16.61 -4.90
CA THR A 148 8.31 17.28 -6.19
C THR A 148 9.69 17.86 -6.48
N GLY A 149 9.93 18.35 -7.69
CA GLY A 149 11.12 19.16 -8.00
C GLY A 149 11.28 20.45 -7.17
N ALA A 150 10.30 20.82 -6.33
CA ALA A 150 10.42 21.92 -5.37
C ALA A 150 10.90 21.47 -3.97
N GLY A 151 11.01 20.16 -3.74
CA GLY A 151 11.31 19.53 -2.46
C GLY A 151 10.17 18.63 -1.97
N ALA A 152 10.27 18.21 -0.71
CA ALA A 152 9.32 17.30 -0.06
C ALA A 152 8.37 18.03 0.90
N SER A 153 7.11 17.59 0.95
CA SER A 153 6.06 18.09 1.83
C SER A 153 5.31 16.96 2.52
N VAL A 154 5.15 17.07 3.83
CA VAL A 154 4.40 16.10 4.65
C VAL A 154 2.90 16.30 4.43
N ILE A 155 2.21 15.24 4.02
CA ILE A 155 0.75 15.17 3.89
C ILE A 155 0.13 14.84 5.25
N ASP A 156 0.59 13.74 5.85
CA ASP A 156 0.18 13.29 7.18
C ASP A 156 1.34 12.59 7.89
N SER A 157 1.31 12.53 9.23
CA SER A 157 2.36 11.88 10.01
C SER A 157 1.89 11.48 11.41
N VAL A 158 2.50 10.43 11.94
CA VAL A 158 2.31 9.97 13.31
C VAL A 158 3.64 9.62 13.96
N GLU A 159 3.75 9.82 15.27
CA GLU A 159 4.88 9.32 16.05
C GLU A 159 4.71 7.81 16.26
N HIS A 160 5.53 7.03 15.56
CA HIS A 160 5.63 5.59 15.67
C HIS A 160 7.05 5.14 15.30
N GLY A 161 7.87 4.82 16.31
CA GLY A 161 9.22 4.33 16.08
C GLY A 161 9.23 2.92 15.47
N CYS A 162 10.31 2.59 14.78
CA CYS A 162 10.66 1.22 14.45
C CYS A 162 11.51 0.61 15.59
N THR A 163 11.42 -0.70 15.80
CA THR A 163 12.41 -1.41 16.63
C THR A 163 13.18 -2.34 15.71
N GLY A 164 14.50 -2.12 15.59
CA GLY A 164 15.38 -2.94 14.77
C GLY A 164 15.25 -4.45 15.06
N GLY A 165 15.50 -5.26 14.04
CA GLY A 165 15.35 -6.71 14.04
C GLY A 165 13.92 -7.21 13.84
N THR A 166 13.03 -6.36 13.31
CA THR A 166 11.62 -6.71 13.06
C THR A 166 11.33 -6.74 11.57
N GLU A 167 10.65 -7.81 11.11
CA GLU A 167 10.07 -7.86 9.76
C GLU A 167 8.72 -7.13 9.78
N LEU A 168 8.52 -6.22 8.82
CA LEU A 168 7.38 -5.32 8.77
C LEU A 168 6.87 -5.21 7.34
N GLU A 169 5.55 -5.16 7.21
CA GLU A 169 4.86 -5.05 5.94
C GLU A 169 4.45 -3.60 5.69
N PHE A 170 4.77 -3.12 4.50
CA PHE A 170 4.20 -1.91 3.92
C PHE A 170 3.05 -2.30 3.00
N SER A 171 1.96 -1.54 3.06
CA SER A 171 0.88 -1.66 2.07
C SER A 171 0.33 -0.28 1.72
N ILE A 172 0.28 0.02 0.42
CA ILE A 172 -0.34 1.20 -0.15
C ILE A 172 -1.58 0.72 -0.90
N ALA A 173 -2.75 0.88 -0.30
CA ALA A 173 -4.02 0.46 -0.86
C ALA A 173 -4.79 1.65 -1.42
N MET A 174 -5.47 1.42 -2.53
CA MET A 174 -6.28 2.37 -3.26
C MET A 174 -7.68 1.79 -3.46
N ASP A 175 -8.67 2.55 -3.02
CA ASP A 175 -10.09 2.19 -3.07
C ASP A 175 -10.91 3.48 -3.23
N ASP A 176 -11.65 3.60 -4.33
CA ASP A 176 -12.59 4.71 -4.57
C ASP A 176 -12.03 6.14 -4.36
N GLY A 177 -10.81 6.40 -4.85
CA GLY A 177 -10.17 7.73 -4.72
C GLY A 177 -9.66 8.05 -3.30
N GLN A 178 -9.65 7.05 -2.41
CA GLN A 178 -8.99 7.11 -1.12
C GLN A 178 -7.76 6.21 -1.11
N LEU A 179 -6.62 6.78 -0.73
CA LEU A 179 -5.40 6.04 -0.50
C LEU A 179 -5.21 5.78 0.99
N VAL A 180 -4.85 4.54 1.33
CA VAL A 180 -4.45 4.11 2.67
C VAL A 180 -3.02 3.58 2.61
N ALA A 181 -2.10 4.32 3.22
CA ALA A 181 -0.71 3.93 3.37
C ALA A 181 -0.51 3.33 4.76
N SER A 182 0.00 2.10 4.83
CA SER A 182 0.13 1.35 6.08
C SER A 182 1.53 0.81 6.29
N TYR A 183 1.93 0.78 7.56
CA TYR A 183 3.18 0.22 8.04
C TYR A 183 2.90 -0.49 9.37
N GLY A 184 2.86 -1.82 9.35
CA GLY A 184 2.47 -2.63 10.50
C GLY A 184 1.04 -2.33 10.99
N ARG A 185 0.91 -1.51 12.05
CA ARG A 185 -0.40 -1.06 12.60
C ARG A 185 -0.67 0.42 12.39
N VAL A 186 0.27 1.13 11.78
CA VAL A 186 0.10 2.53 11.42
C VAL A 186 -0.66 2.58 10.11
N GLU A 187 -1.66 3.46 10.04
CA GLU A 187 -2.40 3.78 8.83
C GLU A 187 -2.45 5.30 8.71
N LEU A 188 -2.03 5.81 7.55
CA LEU A 188 -2.15 7.20 7.13
C LEU A 188 -2.99 7.23 5.86
N THR A 189 -3.80 8.26 5.68
CA THR A 189 -4.70 8.33 4.52
C THR A 189 -4.59 9.66 3.79
N MET A 190 -4.87 9.63 2.48
CA MET A 190 -5.03 10.83 1.67
C MET A 190 -6.17 10.66 0.67
N GLU A 191 -6.81 11.76 0.31
CA GLU A 191 -7.71 11.81 -0.85
C GLU A 191 -6.86 11.99 -2.10
N VAL A 192 -7.18 11.24 -3.15
CA VAL A 192 -6.54 11.33 -4.46
C VAL A 192 -7.59 11.55 -5.54
N ASP A 193 -7.15 12.10 -6.68
CA ASP A 193 -8.02 12.25 -7.83
C ASP A 193 -8.37 10.87 -8.42
N THR A 194 -9.51 10.77 -9.11
CA THR A 194 -10.00 9.50 -9.69
C THR A 194 -9.13 8.96 -10.83
N ASP A 195 -8.22 9.78 -11.37
CA ASP A 195 -7.22 9.40 -12.36
C ASP A 195 -5.84 9.13 -11.73
N PHE A 196 -5.77 9.08 -10.40
CA PHE A 196 -4.57 8.64 -9.71
C PHE A 196 -4.40 7.12 -9.89
N HIS A 197 -3.18 6.72 -10.20
CA HIS A 197 -2.80 5.33 -10.32
C HIS A 197 -1.68 5.00 -9.34
N LEU A 198 -1.72 3.81 -8.75
CA LEU A 198 -0.54 3.17 -8.18
C LEU A 198 0.32 2.68 -9.35
N ASP A 199 1.22 3.54 -9.78
CA ASP A 199 2.30 3.23 -10.71
C ASP A 199 3.65 3.60 -10.07
N GLY A 200 4.75 3.28 -10.75
CA GLY A 200 6.06 3.79 -10.34
C GLY A 200 6.41 3.42 -8.88
N VAL A 201 6.22 2.16 -8.52
CA VAL A 201 6.37 1.67 -7.15
C VAL A 201 7.80 1.25 -6.85
N GLY A 202 8.21 1.36 -5.59
CA GLY A 202 9.58 1.07 -5.23
C GLY A 202 9.92 1.22 -3.77
N PHE A 203 11.21 1.35 -3.51
CA PHE A 203 11.82 1.44 -2.19
C PHE A 203 12.52 2.78 -2.01
N TYR A 204 12.68 3.16 -0.76
CA TYR A 204 13.44 4.33 -0.35
C TYR A 204 14.31 3.99 0.84
N ALA A 205 15.54 4.45 0.82
CA ALA A 205 16.44 4.39 1.97
C ALA A 205 17.23 5.71 2.04
N TYR A 206 17.52 6.18 3.23
CA TYR A 206 18.28 7.40 3.43
C TYR A 206 19.20 7.23 4.62
N ASN A 207 20.47 7.59 4.41
CA ASN A 207 21.53 7.47 5.41
C ASN A 207 21.92 6.02 5.79
N ASP A 208 21.34 5.02 5.11
CA ASP A 208 21.48 3.56 5.27
C ASP A 208 22.85 3.04 4.76
N GLY A 209 23.90 3.35 5.52
CA GLY A 209 25.28 3.14 5.12
C GLY A 209 25.91 1.90 5.72
N PHE A 210 26.21 0.93 4.86
CA PHE A 210 26.96 -0.31 5.17
C PHE A 210 28.38 -0.09 5.74
N ILE A 211 28.87 1.15 5.82
CA ILE A 211 30.25 1.48 6.21
C ILE A 211 30.26 2.74 7.08
N ASP A 212 30.73 2.64 8.32
CA ASP A 212 30.86 3.79 9.22
C ASP A 212 31.98 4.79 8.80
N GLU A 213 32.09 5.95 9.46
CA GLU A 213 33.15 6.95 9.20
C GLU A 213 34.59 6.39 9.30
N SER A 214 34.75 5.21 9.91
CA SER A 214 36.03 4.52 10.08
C SER A 214 36.38 3.61 8.91
N GLY A 215 35.44 3.39 7.98
CA GLY A 215 35.59 2.44 6.88
C GLY A 215 35.31 1.00 7.31
N GLU A 216 34.64 0.79 8.45
CA GLU A 216 34.31 -0.52 8.99
C GLU A 216 32.82 -0.84 8.76
N ASP A 217 32.59 -2.06 8.28
CA ASP A 217 31.29 -2.70 8.11
C ASP A 217 30.73 -3.07 9.49
N ASP A 218 29.65 -2.40 9.92
CA ASP A 218 28.93 -2.76 11.15
C ASP A 218 27.81 -3.79 10.91
N GLY A 219 27.47 -4.05 9.63
CA GLY A 219 26.55 -5.09 9.19
C GLY A 219 25.07 -4.75 9.38
N ASP A 220 24.75 -3.50 9.67
CA ASP A 220 23.39 -2.99 9.75
C ASP A 220 22.95 -2.41 8.39
N SER A 221 21.71 -2.69 7.98
CA SER A 221 21.12 -2.15 6.75
C SER A 221 19.59 -2.36 6.72
N ILE A 222 18.92 -1.71 5.77
CA ILE A 222 17.51 -1.94 5.44
C ILE A 222 17.37 -2.83 4.20
N TYR A 223 16.52 -3.85 4.34
CA TYR A 223 16.26 -4.85 3.32
C TYR A 223 14.79 -4.86 2.92
N PHE A 224 14.52 -5.00 1.62
CA PHE A 224 13.18 -5.09 1.05
C PHE A 224 13.04 -6.37 0.22
N ARG A 225 11.86 -6.97 0.21
CA ARG A 225 11.56 -8.13 -0.63
C ARG A 225 10.09 -8.23 -1.01
N ASP A 226 9.84 -9.15 -1.93
CA ASP A 226 8.51 -9.56 -2.36
C ASP A 226 7.58 -8.37 -2.69
N PRO A 227 8.04 -7.37 -3.49
CA PRO A 227 7.14 -6.30 -3.94
C PRO A 227 6.08 -6.89 -4.86
N ALA A 228 4.82 -6.63 -4.53
CA ALA A 228 3.68 -7.11 -5.30
C ALA A 228 2.69 -5.96 -5.51
N LEU A 229 2.18 -5.87 -6.73
CA LEU A 229 1.05 -5.02 -7.06
C LEU A 229 -0.12 -5.93 -7.38
N VAL A 230 -1.24 -5.73 -6.69
CA VAL A 230 -2.45 -6.51 -6.84
C VAL A 230 -3.61 -5.61 -7.25
N LEU A 231 -4.46 -6.10 -8.13
CA LEU A 231 -5.76 -5.53 -8.48
C LEU A 231 -6.81 -6.08 -7.52
N GLN A 232 -7.83 -5.29 -7.26
CA GLN A 232 -9.03 -5.74 -6.56
C GLN A 232 -9.94 -6.54 -7.52
N ASP A 233 -10.59 -7.58 -6.97
CA ASP A 233 -11.55 -8.46 -7.63
C ASP A 233 -12.62 -8.77 -6.57
N GLU A 234 -13.59 -7.88 -6.40
CA GLU A 234 -14.53 -7.92 -5.26
C GLU A 234 -15.42 -9.18 -5.27
N ASP A 235 -15.73 -9.71 -6.45
CA ASP A 235 -16.66 -10.82 -6.62
C ASP A 235 -16.00 -12.21 -6.85
N ASP A 236 -14.66 -12.25 -6.90
CA ASP A 236 -13.81 -13.44 -7.10
C ASP A 236 -14.06 -14.13 -8.46
N ASP A 237 -14.28 -13.38 -9.53
CA ASP A 237 -14.61 -13.92 -10.86
C ASP A 237 -13.45 -14.01 -11.86
N GLU A 238 -12.23 -13.61 -11.45
CA GLU A 238 -11.01 -13.50 -12.26
C GLU A 238 -10.95 -12.29 -13.21
N VAL A 239 -11.89 -11.35 -13.10
CA VAL A 239 -11.86 -10.01 -13.71
C VAL A 239 -11.61 -8.98 -12.62
N ALA A 240 -10.71 -8.03 -12.88
CA ALA A 240 -10.43 -6.99 -11.89
C ALA A 240 -11.50 -5.90 -11.96
N ASP A 241 -11.85 -5.31 -10.81
CA ASP A 241 -12.89 -4.29 -10.66
C ASP A 241 -12.74 -3.16 -11.71
N ASP A 242 -11.52 -2.67 -11.92
CA ASP A 242 -11.18 -1.63 -12.92
C ASP A 242 -11.59 -1.96 -14.37
N SER A 243 -11.82 -3.24 -14.66
CA SER A 243 -12.18 -3.78 -15.97
C SER A 243 -13.52 -4.53 -15.98
N ASP A 244 -14.20 -4.60 -14.84
CA ASP A 244 -15.40 -5.39 -14.65
C ASP A 244 -16.66 -4.57 -14.93
N ASN A 245 -17.52 -5.09 -15.81
CA ASN A 245 -18.83 -4.48 -16.05
C ASN A 245 -19.89 -4.87 -15.00
N CYS A 246 -19.54 -5.71 -14.01
CA CYS A 246 -20.34 -6.11 -12.85
C CYS A 246 -19.49 -6.36 -11.58
N GLU A 247 -18.77 -5.35 -11.10
CA GLU A 247 -17.86 -5.40 -9.92
C GLU A 247 -18.36 -6.20 -8.67
N GLU A 248 -19.67 -6.31 -8.44
CA GLU A 248 -20.23 -7.02 -7.29
C GLU A 248 -20.89 -8.40 -7.62
N GLU A 249 -20.99 -8.81 -8.89
CA GLU A 249 -21.75 -9.99 -9.32
C GLU A 249 -21.02 -10.84 -10.39
N PRO A 250 -20.57 -12.07 -10.05
CA PRO A 250 -19.63 -12.84 -10.88
C PRO A 250 -20.09 -13.10 -12.31
N ASN A 251 -19.30 -12.62 -13.28
CA ASN A 251 -19.55 -12.76 -14.71
C ASN A 251 -18.26 -12.78 -15.55
N THR A 252 -17.37 -13.75 -15.31
CA THR A 252 -16.05 -13.91 -15.99
C THR A 252 -16.06 -13.78 -17.53
N ASP A 253 -17.20 -14.03 -18.19
CA ASP A 253 -17.33 -13.87 -19.65
C ASP A 253 -17.64 -12.44 -20.12
N GLN A 254 -17.84 -11.51 -19.18
CA GLN A 254 -18.09 -10.08 -19.35
C GLN A 254 -19.18 -9.82 -20.39
N ALA A 255 -20.23 -10.65 -20.36
CA ALA A 255 -21.35 -10.54 -21.27
C ALA A 255 -22.09 -9.21 -21.03
N ASP A 256 -22.29 -8.45 -22.11
CA ASP A 256 -23.08 -7.22 -22.15
C ASP A 256 -23.84 -7.22 -23.49
N LEU A 257 -25.12 -7.62 -23.44
CA LEU A 257 -25.89 -7.92 -24.64
C LEU A 257 -26.43 -6.67 -25.34
N ASP A 258 -26.72 -5.59 -24.60
CA ASP A 258 -27.24 -4.35 -25.15
C ASP A 258 -26.17 -3.24 -25.31
N HIS A 259 -24.94 -3.51 -24.84
CA HIS A 259 -23.73 -2.71 -25.01
C HIS A 259 -23.80 -1.35 -24.32
N ASP A 260 -24.43 -1.29 -23.14
CA ASP A 260 -24.52 -0.08 -22.34
C ASP A 260 -23.36 0.09 -21.34
N GLY A 261 -22.51 -0.94 -21.21
CA GLY A 261 -21.36 -0.98 -20.32
C GLY A 261 -21.64 -1.59 -18.95
N ILE A 262 -22.87 -2.04 -18.69
CA ILE A 262 -23.25 -2.81 -17.51
C ILE A 262 -23.40 -4.27 -17.94
N GLY A 263 -22.77 -5.20 -17.22
CA GLY A 263 -22.84 -6.60 -17.60
C GLY A 263 -24.24 -7.18 -17.44
N SER A 264 -24.60 -8.14 -18.30
CA SER A 264 -25.89 -8.84 -18.28
C SER A 264 -26.19 -9.52 -16.95
N ALA A 265 -25.18 -9.79 -16.12
CA ALA A 265 -25.36 -10.38 -14.80
C ALA A 265 -25.94 -9.39 -13.77
N CYS A 266 -25.60 -8.10 -13.88
CA CYS A 266 -25.99 -7.05 -12.97
C CYS A 266 -26.94 -6.01 -13.60
N ASP A 267 -27.21 -6.07 -14.92
CA ASP A 267 -28.18 -5.20 -15.56
C ASP A 267 -29.64 -5.67 -15.36
N LEU A 268 -30.37 -4.94 -14.52
CA LEU A 268 -31.81 -5.13 -14.31
C LEU A 268 -32.67 -4.68 -15.49
N SER A 269 -32.13 -3.81 -16.35
CA SER A 269 -32.84 -3.26 -17.51
C SER A 269 -32.96 -4.31 -18.62
N GLU A 270 -31.92 -5.11 -18.82
CA GLU A 270 -31.87 -6.24 -19.75
C GLU A 270 -32.95 -7.30 -19.42
N GLU A 271 -33.07 -7.64 -18.13
CA GLU A 271 -34.05 -8.61 -17.61
C GLU A 271 -35.51 -8.16 -17.81
N THR A 272 -35.75 -6.85 -17.87
CA THR A 272 -37.10 -6.29 -18.05
C THR A 272 -37.48 -6.07 -19.51
N GLY A 273 -36.59 -6.37 -20.45
CA GLY A 273 -36.84 -6.26 -21.87
C GLY A 273 -37.20 -4.82 -22.24
N GLY A 274 -36.20 -3.94 -22.21
CA GLY A 274 -36.20 -2.56 -22.69
C GLY A 274 -37.55 -2.07 -23.21
N ASP A 275 -38.42 -1.64 -22.29
CA ASP A 275 -39.65 -0.93 -22.67
C ASP A 275 -39.24 0.51 -22.96
N ASP A 276 -38.57 0.67 -24.11
CA ASP A 276 -38.26 1.92 -24.78
C ASP A 276 -39.57 2.53 -25.30
N THR A 277 -40.54 2.72 -24.41
CA THR A 277 -41.75 3.49 -24.66
C THR A 277 -41.45 4.94 -24.35
N GLY A 278 -40.65 5.54 -25.24
CA GLY A 278 -40.83 6.93 -25.61
C GLY A 278 -42.22 7.14 -26.21
N ASP A 279 -43.29 6.95 -25.44
CA ASP A 279 -44.64 7.37 -25.78
C ASP A 279 -44.81 8.85 -25.40
N THR A 280 -44.29 9.70 -26.26
CA THR A 280 -44.69 11.10 -26.27
C THR A 280 -46.12 11.21 -26.83
N GLY A 281 -47.11 11.26 -25.93
CA GLY A 281 -48.26 12.15 -26.13
C GLY A 281 -49.65 11.62 -25.80
N SER A 282 -50.22 12.24 -24.76
CA SER A 282 -51.67 12.49 -24.54
C SER A 282 -52.47 11.25 -24.07
N VAL A 283 -53.22 11.28 -22.96
CA VAL A 283 -54.35 12.18 -22.66
C VAL A 283 -54.67 12.18 -21.14
N ASP A 284 -54.84 13.41 -20.61
CA ASP A 284 -55.72 13.93 -19.55
C ASP A 284 -56.08 13.16 -18.25
N ASP A 285 -55.69 13.81 -17.14
CA ASP A 285 -56.56 14.40 -16.11
C ASP A 285 -57.56 13.49 -15.35
N THR A 286 -57.27 13.22 -14.07
CA THR A 286 -58.01 13.78 -12.91
C THR A 286 -57.50 13.17 -11.61
N GLY A 287 -57.25 14.02 -10.61
CA GLY A 287 -56.58 13.64 -9.37
C GLY A 287 -57.39 12.77 -8.39
N ASP A 288 -56.67 12.21 -7.43
CA ASP A 288 -57.22 11.92 -6.11
C ASP A 288 -56.15 12.10 -5.02
N THR A 289 -56.55 12.76 -3.95
CA THR A 289 -55.79 13.10 -2.75
C THR A 289 -56.02 12.04 -1.68
N GLY A 290 -54.95 11.42 -1.14
CA GLY A 290 -55.12 10.36 -0.14
C GLY A 290 -53.92 10.10 0.78
N LYS A 291 -53.75 11.00 1.76
CA LYS A 291 -53.32 10.79 3.18
C LYS A 291 -52.64 9.45 3.58
N GLY A 292 -51.34 9.53 3.91
CA GLY A 292 -50.67 9.23 5.20
C GLY A 292 -50.82 7.87 5.91
N ASN A 293 -49.71 7.36 6.48
CA ASN A 293 -49.63 7.03 7.92
C ASN A 293 -48.17 6.75 8.36
N GLY A 294 -47.76 7.34 9.49
CA GLY A 294 -46.57 6.93 10.23
C GLY A 294 -46.94 5.99 11.40
N ASN A 295 -45.94 5.25 11.90
CA ASN A 295 -45.76 4.63 13.23
C ASN A 295 -44.65 3.57 13.05
N GLY A 296 -43.52 3.50 13.76
CA GLY A 296 -43.15 3.93 15.11
C GLY A 296 -42.68 2.69 15.90
N ASN A 297 -41.40 2.64 16.31
CA ASN A 297 -40.91 1.96 17.53
C ASN A 297 -39.36 1.97 17.63
N GLY A 298 -38.80 2.68 18.61
CA GLY A 298 -37.64 2.16 19.38
C GLY A 298 -38.15 1.25 20.52
N PRO A 299 -37.34 0.75 21.48
CA PRO A 299 -35.92 1.02 21.77
C PRO A 299 -35.06 -0.26 21.98
N GLY A 300 -33.74 -0.12 22.20
CA GLY A 300 -32.95 -1.25 22.72
C GLY A 300 -31.44 -1.01 22.80
N ASN A 301 -30.96 -0.59 23.97
CA ASN A 301 -29.56 -0.48 24.34
C ASN A 301 -28.97 -1.89 24.56
N GLY A 302 -27.84 -2.21 23.94
CA GLY A 302 -27.11 -3.47 24.11
C GLY A 302 -25.61 -3.23 24.14
N GLY A 303 -25.12 -2.61 25.21
CA GLY A 303 -23.69 -2.43 25.42
C GLY A 303 -22.97 -3.77 25.51
N ILE A 304 -21.98 -3.96 24.65
CA ILE A 304 -20.89 -4.91 24.87
C ILE A 304 -19.71 -4.08 25.37
N THR A 305 -19.46 -4.18 26.67
CA THR A 305 -18.22 -3.74 27.28
C THR A 305 -17.20 -4.85 27.04
N ILE A 306 -16.30 -4.70 26.06
CA ILE A 306 -15.08 -5.50 26.01
C ILE A 306 -14.03 -4.75 26.81
N SER A 307 -13.78 -5.28 28.01
CA SER A 307 -12.59 -5.00 28.80
C SER A 307 -11.38 -5.46 27.99
N HIS A 308 -10.69 -4.53 27.33
CA HIS A 308 -9.34 -4.81 26.88
C HIS A 308 -8.44 -4.81 28.13
N ASN A 309 -7.90 -5.99 28.44
CA ASN A 309 -6.78 -6.09 29.34
C ASN A 309 -5.61 -5.34 28.70
N ASP A 310 -5.04 -4.42 29.49
CA ASP A 310 -3.81 -3.70 29.19
C ASP A 310 -2.70 -4.66 28.78
N CYS A 311 -2.05 -4.37 27.66
CA CYS A 311 -0.66 -4.76 27.42
C CYS A 311 0.10 -3.48 27.02
N GLY A 312 0.85 -2.97 28.00
CA GLY A 312 1.51 -1.67 27.96
C GLY A 312 2.83 -1.68 27.21
N CYS A 313 3.09 -0.55 26.58
CA CYS A 313 4.41 -0.01 26.32
C CYS A 313 4.98 0.52 27.65
N ASP A 314 5.72 -0.33 28.37
CA ASP A 314 6.65 0.13 29.40
C ASP A 314 7.91 -0.72 29.35
N SER A 315 9.03 -0.03 29.20
CA SER A 315 10.39 -0.53 29.25
C SER A 315 10.66 -1.39 30.50
N ALA A 316 10.94 -2.69 30.31
CA ALA A 316 11.99 -3.45 31.01
C ALA A 316 11.92 -4.98 30.76
N GLY A 317 12.96 -5.54 30.13
CA GLY A 317 13.62 -6.77 30.59
C GLY A 317 13.07 -8.16 30.20
N ALA A 318 13.51 -8.66 29.03
CA ALA A 318 13.98 -10.04 28.71
C ALA A 318 13.10 -11.29 29.00
N PRO A 319 13.48 -12.47 28.46
CA PRO A 319 13.11 -13.01 27.15
C PRO A 319 12.08 -14.14 27.25
N GLY A 320 11.25 -14.32 26.22
CA GLY A 320 10.22 -15.37 26.22
C GLY A 320 9.85 -15.86 24.83
N VAL A 321 10.31 -17.07 24.52
CA VAL A 321 9.96 -17.88 23.35
C VAL A 321 8.44 -17.97 23.18
N GLY A 322 7.92 -17.66 22.00
CA GLY A 322 6.51 -17.82 21.64
C GLY A 322 6.33 -18.09 20.16
N LEU A 323 6.09 -19.36 19.82
CA LEU A 323 5.62 -19.82 18.52
C LEU A 323 4.50 -18.92 17.97
N LEU A 324 4.66 -18.41 16.76
CA LEU A 324 3.54 -17.93 15.94
C LEU A 324 3.18 -18.99 14.90
N ALA A 325 1.89 -19.29 14.88
CA ALA A 325 1.28 -20.36 14.12
C ALA A 325 1.14 -19.96 12.65
N LEU A 326 1.72 -20.78 11.77
CA LEU A 326 1.37 -20.85 10.35
C LEU A 326 -0.11 -21.22 10.20
N ALA A 327 -0.94 -20.28 9.74
CA ALA A 327 -2.24 -20.58 9.19
C ALA A 327 -2.08 -20.74 7.67
N GLY A 328 -1.81 -21.98 7.25
CA GLY A 328 -1.75 -22.34 5.83
C GLY A 328 -3.14 -22.48 5.22
N LEU A 329 -3.37 -21.76 4.12
CA LEU A 329 -4.36 -22.10 3.09
C LEU A 329 -3.92 -23.36 2.35
N ALA A 330 -4.77 -24.41 2.36
CA ALA A 330 -4.89 -25.40 1.28
C ALA A 330 -6.04 -26.37 1.59
N ALA A 331 -7.23 -26.10 1.04
CA ALA A 331 -8.31 -27.08 0.95
C ALA A 331 -8.48 -27.56 -0.50
N LEU A 332 -7.58 -28.43 -0.96
CA LEU A 332 -7.79 -29.18 -2.20
C LEU A 332 -8.75 -30.36 -1.99
N ARG A 333 -9.78 -30.38 -2.83
CA ARG A 333 -10.88 -31.35 -2.86
C ARG A 333 -10.48 -32.62 -3.64
N ARG A 334 -10.94 -33.78 -3.12
CA ARG A 334 -11.25 -35.08 -3.78
C ARG A 334 -10.13 -35.99 -4.28
N LYS A 335 -10.20 -37.24 -3.82
CA LYS A 335 -10.03 -38.43 -4.68
C LYS A 335 -11.25 -39.34 -4.56
N ARG A 336 -11.93 -39.56 -5.69
CA ARG A 336 -12.90 -40.66 -5.90
C ARG A 336 -12.12 -41.97 -6.02
N GLY A 337 -12.61 -43.04 -5.39
CA GLY A 337 -12.08 -44.41 -5.46
C GLY A 337 -12.43 -45.18 -4.20
#